data_AF-A0A4Y1RD42-F1
#
_entry.id   AF-A0A4Y1RD42-F1
#
_cell.length_a   1.000
_cell.length_b   1.000
_cell.length_c   1.000
_cell.angle_alpha   90.00
_cell.angle_beta   90.00
_cell.angle_gamma   90.00
#
_symmetry.space_group_name_H-M   'P 1'
#
loop_
_entity.id
_entity.type
_entity.pdbx_description
1 polymer ?
#
loop_
_entity_poly.entity_id
_entity_poly.type
_entity_poly.pdbx_seq_one_letter_code
_entity_poly.pdbx_strand_id
1 'polypeptide(L)'
;MENFANSQGLSALQSKAVLMDFEPPFQGTCKTLLQNPTRYHDKLSDVDQCELPVIDLNNLNFGHTEREKIVHEVAQAASQWGFFQVVNHGFHRKFYRWGNPEATCLKQFSWSEAFHISTTEIPTMSTEHKSLRSTIEAFVKTVSGLARSLAEILAQPLGIKPIYFEENCPARTSYLRLNRYAPCPFSSQVYGLISHTDTDFLTIVYQDQVGGLEIYKDGRWLGVKPNPEALIVNIGDFLRMSLYHVYNLALSNGIYKSIKHRVVTSQKVERFSVAYFYCPSYDVVIKSCGKPALYRQFTLREYKQQTQIDVQEIGEKVGLSRFLL
;
A
#
# COMPACT_ATOMS: atom_id res chain seq x y z
N MET A 1 -36.21 43.38 -49.37
CA MET A 1 -36.01 42.25 -50.29
C MET A 1 -35.14 41.24 -49.57
N GLU A 2 -35.66 40.02 -49.47
CA GLU A 2 -35.17 38.89 -48.69
C GLU A 2 -33.96 38.18 -49.32
N ASN A 3 -33.34 37.29 -48.51
CA ASN A 3 -32.72 36.00 -48.86
C ASN A 3 -31.30 35.99 -49.48
N PHE A 4 -30.38 35.05 -49.22
CA PHE A 4 -30.37 33.73 -48.56
C PHE A 4 -28.92 33.39 -48.05
N ALA A 5 -28.81 32.34 -47.22
CA ALA A 5 -27.67 31.87 -46.43
C ALA A 5 -26.58 31.00 -47.12
N ASN A 6 -25.42 30.86 -46.44
CA ASN A 6 -24.52 29.67 -46.22
C ASN A 6 -23.05 30.12 -46.17
N SER A 7 -22.29 30.00 -45.07
CA SER A 7 -21.77 28.83 -44.31
C SER A 7 -20.42 28.30 -44.82
N GLN A 8 -19.52 28.05 -43.86
CA GLN A 8 -18.18 27.41 -43.93
C GLN A 8 -17.04 28.29 -44.49
N GLY A 9 -15.82 28.31 -43.95
CA GLY A 9 -15.22 27.62 -42.82
C GLY A 9 -13.78 28.13 -42.69
N LEU A 10 -13.32 28.44 -41.48
CA LEU A 10 -11.96 28.87 -41.19
C LEU A 10 -11.58 28.33 -39.81
N SER A 11 -10.80 27.25 -39.79
CA SER A 11 -9.65 27.12 -38.88
C SER A 11 -8.90 25.82 -39.18
N ALA A 12 -7.84 25.94 -39.99
CA ALA A 12 -6.68 25.10 -39.81
C ALA A 12 -5.99 25.51 -38.51
N LEU A 13 -5.62 24.54 -37.66
CA LEU A 13 -4.34 24.44 -36.94
C LEU A 13 -4.47 23.49 -35.73
N GLN A 14 -3.93 22.29 -35.92
CA GLN A 14 -3.11 21.53 -34.96
C GLN A 14 -3.65 21.40 -33.53
N SER A 15 -4.31 20.28 -33.29
CA SER A 15 -4.59 19.72 -31.98
C SER A 15 -3.28 19.45 -31.20
N LYS A 16 -3.06 20.21 -30.14
CA LYS A 16 -2.23 19.78 -29.02
C LYS A 16 -3.04 18.76 -28.22
N ALA A 17 -2.51 17.54 -28.12
CA ALA A 17 -2.98 16.55 -27.18
C ALA A 17 -2.90 17.11 -25.75
N VAL A 18 -4.06 17.28 -25.11
CA VAL A 18 -4.14 17.47 -23.66
C VAL A 18 -4.11 16.08 -23.05
N LEU A 19 -3.00 15.78 -22.37
CA LEU A 19 -2.82 14.60 -21.54
C LEU A 19 -3.96 14.53 -20.52
N MET A 20 -4.60 13.36 -20.41
CA MET A 20 -5.51 13.06 -19.31
C MET A 20 -4.69 13.01 -18.02
N ASP A 21 -4.79 14.05 -17.22
CA ASP A 21 -4.27 14.07 -15.86
C ASP A 21 -5.05 13.08 -15.00
N PHE A 22 -4.47 11.90 -14.76
CA PHE A 22 -4.78 11.09 -13.58
C PHE A 22 -4.18 11.81 -12.36
N GLU A 23 -4.83 12.89 -11.90
CA GLU A 23 -4.59 13.41 -10.55
C GLU A 23 -5.45 12.61 -9.54
N PRO A 24 -4.85 11.91 -8.55
CA PRO A 24 -5.58 11.26 -7.46
C PRO A 24 -6.35 12.32 -6.62
N PRO A 25 -7.28 11.96 -5.72
CA PRO A 25 -8.20 12.91 -5.08
C PRO A 25 -7.44 13.84 -4.13
N PHE A 26 -6.91 14.93 -4.69
CA PHE A 26 -5.80 15.67 -4.09
C PHE A 26 -6.20 17.04 -3.53
N GLN A 27 -7.36 17.60 -3.89
CA GLN A 27 -7.78 18.90 -3.35
C GLN A 27 -8.88 18.85 -2.30
N GLY A 28 -9.83 17.91 -2.36
CA GLY A 28 -11.01 17.92 -1.47
C GLY A 28 -10.66 17.71 0.01
N THR A 29 -10.02 16.59 0.34
CA THR A 29 -9.75 16.20 1.74
C THR A 29 -8.70 17.09 2.40
N CYS A 30 -7.70 17.59 1.66
CA CYS A 30 -6.74 18.56 2.18
C CYS A 30 -7.36 19.95 2.39
N LYS A 31 -8.25 20.44 1.51
CA LYS A 31 -8.95 21.72 1.75
C LYS A 31 -9.80 21.68 3.03
N THR A 32 -10.55 20.60 3.24
CA THR A 32 -11.46 20.50 4.39
C THR A 32 -10.71 20.38 5.72
N LEU A 33 -9.54 19.74 5.74
CA LEU A 33 -8.70 19.64 6.94
C LEU A 33 -7.86 20.90 7.23
N LEU A 34 -7.73 21.82 6.25
CA LEU A 34 -6.88 23.01 6.34
C LEU A 34 -7.65 24.33 6.52
N GLN A 35 -8.97 24.33 6.57
CA GLN A 35 -9.75 25.57 6.66
C GLN A 35 -10.21 25.87 8.10
N ASN A 36 -9.42 26.71 8.79
CA ASN A 36 -10.00 27.85 9.50
C ASN A 36 -9.69 29.11 8.68
N PRO A 37 -10.65 30.02 8.50
CA PRO A 37 -10.92 30.60 7.20
C PRO A 37 -10.44 32.05 7.13
N THR A 38 -9.38 32.32 6.36
CA THR A 38 -9.20 33.66 5.79
C THR A 38 -8.59 33.58 4.39
N ARG A 39 -9.43 33.90 3.40
CA ARG A 39 -9.10 34.38 2.06
C ARG A 39 -8.29 33.44 1.16
N TYR A 40 -8.94 32.40 0.65
CA TYR A 40 -8.71 31.91 -0.71
C TYR A 40 -10.05 31.38 -1.27
N HIS A 41 -10.90 32.31 -1.73
CA HIS A 41 -11.99 31.98 -2.65
C HIS A 41 -11.38 31.83 -4.05
N ASP A 42 -10.82 30.66 -4.35
CA ASP A 42 -10.82 30.22 -5.73
C ASP A 42 -12.24 29.81 -6.05
N LYS A 43 -12.92 30.65 -6.83
CA LYS A 43 -14.13 30.27 -7.57
C LYS A 43 -13.72 29.17 -8.55
N LEU A 44 -13.72 27.91 -8.09
CA LEU A 44 -14.13 26.82 -8.95
C LEU A 44 -15.52 27.23 -9.45
N SER A 45 -15.62 27.44 -10.75
CA SER A 45 -16.83 27.90 -11.44
C SER A 45 -18.08 27.18 -10.91
N ASP A 46 -19.17 27.93 -10.67
CA ASP A 46 -20.52 27.41 -10.44
C ASP A 46 -20.96 26.59 -11.66
N VAL A 47 -20.48 25.35 -11.75
CA VAL A 47 -20.88 24.39 -12.77
C VAL A 47 -21.77 23.39 -12.06
N ASP A 48 -22.98 23.24 -12.57
CA ASP A 48 -23.95 22.28 -12.05
C ASP A 48 -23.36 20.87 -12.07
N GLN A 49 -23.47 20.16 -10.94
CA GLN A 49 -23.03 18.78 -10.83
C GLN A 49 -24.09 17.87 -11.44
N CYS A 50 -23.67 16.93 -12.29
CA CYS A 50 -24.55 15.89 -12.83
C CYS A 50 -24.15 14.51 -12.29
N GLU A 51 -25.15 13.66 -12.04
CA GLU A 51 -24.93 12.27 -11.67
C GLU A 51 -24.86 11.41 -12.94
N LEU A 52 -23.70 10.80 -13.19
CA LEU A 52 -23.54 9.85 -14.28
C LEU A 52 -24.18 8.50 -13.93
N PRO A 53 -24.69 7.74 -14.91
CA PRO A 53 -25.17 6.38 -14.68
C PRO A 53 -24.09 5.51 -14.03
N VAL A 54 -24.47 4.72 -13.03
CA VAL A 54 -23.57 3.77 -12.34
C VAL A 54 -23.95 2.34 -12.74
N ILE A 55 -23.01 1.58 -13.26
CA ILE A 55 -23.21 0.22 -13.76
C ILE A 55 -22.49 -0.78 -12.87
N ASP A 56 -23.22 -1.77 -12.35
CA ASP A 56 -22.67 -2.82 -11.49
C ASP A 56 -22.18 -4.02 -12.32
N LEU A 57 -20.86 -4.24 -12.33
CA LEU A 57 -20.23 -5.31 -13.10
C LEU A 57 -20.19 -6.66 -12.36
N ASN A 58 -20.66 -6.78 -11.10
CA ASN A 58 -20.75 -8.08 -10.42
C ASN A 58 -21.55 -9.09 -11.24
N ASN A 59 -22.60 -8.60 -11.93
CA ASN A 59 -23.52 -9.45 -12.68
C ASN A 59 -22.90 -10.04 -13.97
N LEU A 60 -21.68 -9.63 -14.37
CA LEU A 60 -20.95 -10.23 -15.50
C LEU A 60 -20.58 -11.70 -15.24
N ASN A 61 -20.45 -12.09 -13.97
CA ASN A 61 -20.05 -13.43 -13.56
C ASN A 61 -21.24 -14.37 -13.33
N PHE A 62 -22.47 -13.92 -13.60
CA PHE A 62 -23.69 -14.71 -13.47
C PHE A 62 -24.14 -15.28 -14.83
N GLY A 63 -25.37 -15.79 -14.91
CA GLY A 63 -25.93 -16.43 -16.11
C GLY A 63 -26.07 -15.49 -17.31
N HIS A 64 -26.51 -16.05 -18.44
CA HIS A 64 -26.64 -15.35 -19.72
C HIS A 64 -27.52 -14.10 -19.63
N THR A 65 -28.64 -14.20 -18.90
CA THR A 65 -29.63 -13.13 -18.74
C THR A 65 -29.08 -11.93 -17.97
N GLU A 66 -28.28 -12.17 -16.94
CA GLU A 66 -27.65 -11.12 -16.14
C GLU A 66 -26.60 -10.35 -16.94
N ARG A 67 -25.86 -11.05 -17.80
CA ARG A 67 -24.88 -10.44 -18.70
C ARG A 67 -25.52 -9.56 -19.77
N GLU A 68 -26.65 -10.00 -20.36
CA GLU A 68 -27.40 -9.20 -21.33
C GLU A 68 -27.91 -7.89 -20.74
N LYS A 69 -28.35 -7.89 -19.48
CA LYS A 69 -28.76 -6.67 -18.78
C LYS A 69 -27.63 -5.66 -18.66
N ILE A 70 -26.44 -6.09 -18.26
CA ILE A 70 -25.27 -5.20 -18.20
C ILE A 70 -24.94 -4.65 -19.60
N VAL A 71 -24.96 -5.49 -20.63
CA VAL A 71 -24.69 -5.03 -22.00
C VAL A 71 -25.66 -3.93 -22.41
N HIS A 72 -26.94 -4.08 -22.06
CA HIS A 72 -27.96 -3.06 -22.32
C HIS A 72 -27.72 -1.78 -21.52
N GLU A 73 -27.45 -1.87 -20.21
CA GLU A 73 -27.15 -0.73 -19.35
C GLU A 73 -25.92 0.06 -19.84
N VAL A 74 -24.85 -0.64 -20.24
CA VAL A 74 -23.64 -0.03 -20.80
C VAL A 74 -23.96 0.66 -22.13
N ALA A 75 -24.67 0.00 -23.04
CA ALA A 75 -25.04 0.59 -24.33
C ALA A 75 -25.95 1.81 -24.16
N GLN A 76 -26.88 1.76 -23.22
CA GLN A 76 -27.78 2.87 -22.92
C GLN A 76 -27.02 4.05 -22.31
N ALA A 77 -26.18 3.81 -21.30
CA ALA A 77 -25.40 4.87 -20.67
C ALA A 77 -24.38 5.48 -21.65
N ALA A 78 -23.73 4.65 -22.48
CA ALA A 78 -22.82 5.12 -23.52
C ALA A 78 -23.53 5.98 -24.58
N SER A 79 -24.73 5.58 -25.01
CA SER A 79 -25.48 6.30 -26.05
C SER A 79 -26.14 7.59 -25.54
N GLN A 80 -26.62 7.61 -24.29
CA GLN A 80 -27.33 8.76 -23.73
C GLN A 80 -26.39 9.78 -23.09
N TRP A 81 -25.33 9.32 -22.41
CA TRP A 81 -24.43 10.17 -21.63
C TRP A 81 -23.03 10.27 -22.22
N GLY A 82 -22.57 9.27 -22.98
CA GLY A 82 -21.16 9.16 -23.41
C GLY A 82 -20.17 8.87 -22.28
N PHE A 83 -20.61 8.97 -21.02
CA PHE A 83 -19.86 8.72 -19.80
C PHE A 83 -20.74 7.95 -18.81
N PHE A 84 -20.14 7.00 -18.09
CA PHE A 84 -20.80 6.24 -17.03
C PHE A 84 -19.75 5.78 -16.02
N GLN A 85 -20.19 5.56 -14.79
CA GLN A 85 -19.38 5.00 -13.72
C GLN A 85 -19.58 3.48 -13.69
N VAL A 86 -18.56 2.74 -13.29
CA VAL A 86 -18.67 1.30 -13.05
C VAL A 86 -18.32 1.00 -11.60
N VAL A 87 -19.03 0.07 -10.99
CA VAL A 87 -18.74 -0.49 -9.66
C VAL A 87 -18.57 -2.01 -9.77
N ASN A 88 -17.92 -2.60 -8.76
CA ASN A 88 -17.63 -4.04 -8.72
C ASN A 88 -16.89 -4.58 -9.97
N HIS A 89 -16.08 -3.72 -10.57
CA HIS A 89 -15.28 -3.95 -11.77
C HIS A 89 -14.07 -4.90 -11.56
N GLY A 90 -14.04 -5.67 -10.47
CA GLY A 90 -12.94 -6.59 -10.14
C GLY A 90 -11.64 -5.92 -9.66
N PHE A 91 -11.50 -4.60 -9.77
CA PHE A 91 -10.35 -3.88 -9.20
C PHE A 91 -10.57 -3.69 -7.69
N HIS A 92 -9.92 -4.53 -6.90
CA HIS A 92 -10.01 -4.44 -5.45
C HIS A 92 -9.22 -3.20 -4.98
N ARG A 93 -9.84 -2.30 -4.19
CA ARG A 93 -9.20 -1.13 -3.55
C ARG A 93 -7.94 -1.45 -2.71
N LYS A 94 -7.63 -2.74 -2.50
CA LYS A 94 -6.42 -3.20 -1.81
C LYS A 94 -5.16 -3.09 -2.70
N PHE A 95 -5.30 -3.09 -4.02
CA PHE A 95 -4.16 -3.10 -4.94
C PHE A 95 -3.49 -1.74 -5.08
N TYR A 96 -4.25 -0.65 -5.12
CA TYR A 96 -3.71 0.70 -5.19
C TYR A 96 -4.15 1.53 -3.99
N ARG A 97 -3.21 2.26 -3.40
CA ARG A 97 -3.46 3.13 -2.25
C ARG A 97 -2.77 4.47 -2.45
N TRP A 98 -3.57 5.55 -2.46
CA TRP A 98 -3.06 6.91 -2.26
C TRP A 98 -3.18 7.28 -0.78
N GLY A 99 -2.05 7.62 -0.16
CA GLY A 99 -1.93 7.99 1.24
C GLY A 99 -2.59 7.05 2.22
N ASN A 100 -3.35 7.60 3.16
CA ASN A 100 -4.18 6.81 4.07
C ASN A 100 -5.65 7.19 3.88
N PRO A 101 -6.48 6.32 3.26
CA PRO A 101 -7.88 6.66 2.97
C PRO A 101 -8.73 6.86 4.22
N GLU A 102 -8.27 6.39 5.38
CA GLU A 102 -8.94 6.53 6.68
C GLU A 102 -8.34 7.69 7.51
N ALA A 103 -7.47 8.51 6.95
CA ALA A 103 -6.85 9.62 7.69
C ALA A 103 -7.89 10.69 8.07
N THR A 104 -8.00 10.97 9.36
CA THR A 104 -8.84 12.05 9.90
C THR A 104 -8.04 13.35 10.14
N CYS A 105 -6.71 13.29 10.06
CA CYS A 105 -5.83 14.45 10.20
C CYS A 105 -4.52 14.27 9.41
N LEU A 106 -3.78 15.37 9.21
CA LEU A 106 -2.51 15.36 8.47
C LEU A 106 -1.45 14.41 9.06
N LYS A 107 -1.45 14.21 10.39
CA LYS A 107 -0.50 13.31 11.06
C LYS A 107 -0.73 11.83 10.71
N GLN A 108 -1.94 11.47 10.29
CA GLN A 108 -2.31 10.11 9.86
C GLN A 108 -2.19 9.94 8.34
N PHE A 109 -1.93 11.02 7.61
CA PHE A 109 -1.84 11.01 6.15
C PHE A 109 -0.42 10.69 5.70
N SER A 110 -0.31 9.82 4.69
CA SER A 110 0.96 9.49 4.03
C SER A 110 0.98 10.12 2.64
N TRP A 111 2.06 10.80 2.27
CA TRP A 111 2.25 11.40 0.95
C TRP A 111 2.89 10.41 -0.01
N SER A 112 2.15 9.35 -0.33
CA SER A 112 2.65 8.27 -1.17
C SER A 112 1.55 7.55 -1.92
N GLU A 113 1.92 7.02 -3.07
CA GLU A 113 1.20 5.98 -3.79
C GLU A 113 1.83 4.64 -3.50
N ALA A 114 0.99 3.62 -3.36
CA ALA A 114 1.45 2.26 -3.18
C ALA A 114 0.62 1.28 -4.03
N PHE A 115 1.29 0.48 -4.84
CA PHE A 115 0.72 -0.70 -5.48
C PHE A 115 1.10 -1.96 -4.70
N HIS A 116 0.12 -2.69 -4.19
CA HIS A 116 0.29 -3.99 -3.57
C HIS A 116 0.06 -5.07 -4.62
N ILE A 117 1.03 -5.97 -4.79
CA ILE A 117 0.96 -7.06 -5.76
C ILE A 117 1.17 -8.36 -4.98
N SER A 118 0.12 -9.18 -4.88
CA SER A 118 0.27 -10.52 -4.29
C SER A 118 1.15 -11.37 -5.20
N THR A 119 2.03 -12.18 -4.61
CA THR A 119 2.88 -13.09 -5.40
C THR A 119 2.08 -14.09 -6.22
N THR A 120 0.86 -14.43 -5.80
CA THR A 120 -0.05 -15.35 -6.51
C THR A 120 -0.74 -14.74 -7.73
N GLU A 121 -0.79 -13.41 -7.81
CA GLU A 121 -1.51 -12.67 -8.86
C GLU A 121 -0.58 -12.23 -10.00
N ILE A 122 0.75 -12.31 -9.80
CA ILE A 122 1.73 -11.98 -10.84
C ILE A 122 1.50 -12.81 -12.13
N PRO A 123 1.20 -14.13 -12.06
CA PRO A 123 0.94 -14.92 -13.26
C PRO A 123 -0.32 -14.52 -14.02
N THR A 124 -1.27 -13.82 -13.38
CA THR A 124 -2.53 -13.37 -13.98
C THR A 124 -2.47 -11.94 -14.50
N MET A 125 -1.34 -11.24 -14.34
CA MET A 125 -1.13 -9.91 -14.91
C MET A 125 -1.21 -9.93 -16.43
N SER A 126 -1.81 -8.87 -17.01
CA SER A 126 -2.01 -8.69 -18.45
C SER A 126 -0.71 -8.92 -19.24
N THR A 127 -0.84 -9.63 -20.34
CA THR A 127 0.26 -9.91 -21.27
C THR A 127 0.57 -8.75 -22.21
N GLU A 128 -0.21 -7.65 -22.17
CA GLU A 128 0.09 -6.44 -22.95
C GLU A 128 1.43 -5.80 -22.55
N HIS A 129 1.86 -6.01 -21.29
CA HIS A 129 3.15 -5.57 -20.77
C HIS A 129 4.05 -6.76 -20.42
N LYS A 130 4.35 -7.64 -21.40
CA LYS A 130 5.19 -8.84 -21.19
C LYS A 130 6.52 -8.52 -20.50
N SER A 131 7.13 -7.35 -20.77
CA SER A 131 8.40 -6.92 -20.16
C SER A 131 8.28 -6.58 -18.68
N LEU A 132 7.19 -5.92 -18.25
CA LEU A 132 6.99 -5.57 -16.86
C LEU A 132 6.69 -6.81 -16.01
N ARG A 133 5.78 -7.66 -16.49
CA ARG A 133 5.43 -8.91 -15.81
C ARG A 133 6.65 -9.80 -15.61
N SER A 134 7.41 -10.07 -16.67
CA SER A 134 8.60 -10.92 -16.59
C SER A 134 9.66 -10.34 -15.65
N THR A 135 9.82 -9.01 -15.63
CA THR A 135 10.72 -8.33 -14.69
C THR A 135 10.27 -8.51 -13.24
N ILE A 136 8.97 -8.35 -12.95
CA ILE A 136 8.40 -8.56 -11.62
C ILE A 136 8.53 -10.03 -11.21
N GLU A 137 8.23 -10.98 -12.10
CA GLU A 137 8.41 -12.42 -11.85
C GLU A 137 9.86 -12.76 -11.50
N ALA A 138 10.82 -12.25 -12.28
CA ALA A 138 12.24 -12.45 -12.02
C ALA A 138 12.68 -11.83 -10.69
N PHE A 139 12.22 -10.61 -10.40
CA PHE A 139 12.51 -9.93 -9.13
C PHE A 139 11.95 -10.73 -7.94
N VAL A 140 10.68 -11.13 -7.99
CA VAL A 140 10.02 -11.90 -6.91
C VAL A 140 10.69 -13.24 -6.69
N LYS A 141 11.05 -13.95 -7.76
CA LYS A 141 11.78 -15.22 -7.65
C LYS A 141 13.11 -15.05 -6.92
N THR A 142 13.89 -14.03 -7.27
CA THR A 142 15.18 -13.75 -6.64
C THR A 142 15.03 -13.30 -5.18
N VAL A 143 14.16 -12.31 -4.91
CA VAL A 143 14.01 -11.73 -3.56
C VAL A 143 13.34 -12.71 -2.59
N SER A 144 12.43 -13.57 -3.05
CA SER A 144 11.82 -14.61 -2.20
C SER A 144 12.84 -15.68 -1.79
N GLY A 145 13.73 -16.07 -2.70
CA GLY A 145 14.86 -16.95 -2.39
C GLY A 145 15.79 -16.33 -1.35
N LEU A 146 16.17 -15.06 -1.55
CA LEU A 146 16.98 -14.31 -0.60
C LEU A 146 16.29 -14.18 0.78
N ALA A 147 15.01 -13.82 0.81
CA ALA A 147 14.23 -13.68 2.03
C ALA A 147 14.18 -14.98 2.83
N ARG A 148 13.96 -16.12 2.16
CA ARG A 148 13.98 -17.43 2.79
C ARG A 148 15.36 -17.74 3.40
N SER A 149 16.45 -17.54 2.63
CA SER A 149 17.81 -17.78 3.13
C SER A 149 18.15 -16.90 4.34
N LEU A 150 17.80 -15.61 4.29
CA LEU A 150 17.99 -14.72 5.43
C LEU A 150 17.14 -15.14 6.64
N ALA A 151 15.89 -15.54 6.41
CA ALA A 151 15.02 -16.00 7.46
C ALA A 151 15.57 -17.26 8.15
N GLU A 152 16.05 -18.24 7.39
CA GLU A 152 16.71 -19.45 7.90
C GLU A 152 17.97 -19.11 8.71
N ILE A 153 18.84 -18.22 8.22
CA ILE A 153 20.05 -17.78 8.93
C ILE A 153 19.68 -17.08 10.25
N LEU A 154 18.71 -16.18 10.23
CA LEU A 154 18.24 -15.49 11.43
C LEU A 154 17.61 -16.45 12.45
N ALA A 155 17.01 -17.54 11.97
CA ALA A 155 16.41 -18.61 12.77
C ALA A 155 17.41 -19.60 13.37
N GLN A 156 18.59 -19.79 12.77
CA GLN A 156 19.56 -20.79 13.24
C GLN A 156 19.99 -20.61 14.71
N PRO A 157 20.38 -19.41 15.19
CA PRO A 157 20.68 -19.18 16.61
C PRO A 157 19.48 -19.41 17.53
N LEU A 158 18.28 -19.43 16.94
CA LEU A 158 17.00 -19.62 17.61
C LEU A 158 16.51 -21.06 17.49
N GLY A 159 17.33 -22.03 17.06
CA GLY A 159 16.93 -23.44 16.95
C GLY A 159 15.67 -23.71 16.12
N ILE A 160 15.20 -22.74 15.32
CA ILE A 160 14.04 -22.89 14.46
C ILE A 160 14.49 -23.68 13.24
N LYS A 161 13.85 -24.83 13.02
CA LYS A 161 14.17 -25.70 11.89
C LYS A 161 13.66 -25.08 10.58
N PRO A 162 14.35 -25.27 9.44
CA PRO A 162 13.91 -24.75 8.14
C PRO A 162 12.47 -25.10 7.77
N ILE A 163 12.01 -26.31 8.14
CA ILE A 163 10.63 -26.77 7.91
C ILE A 163 9.56 -25.84 8.48
N TYR A 164 9.87 -25.09 9.54
CA TYR A 164 8.97 -24.09 10.10
C TYR A 164 8.58 -23.04 9.05
N PHE A 165 9.51 -22.59 8.23
CA PHE A 165 9.26 -21.57 7.21
C PHE A 165 8.43 -22.10 6.04
N GLU A 166 8.63 -23.35 5.65
CA GLU A 166 7.85 -24.00 4.60
C GLU A 166 6.39 -24.13 5.00
N GLU A 167 6.13 -24.53 6.25
CA GLU A 167 4.78 -24.70 6.79
C GLU A 167 4.08 -23.37 7.09
N ASN A 168 4.82 -22.40 7.64
CA ASN A 168 4.23 -21.19 8.22
C ASN A 168 4.37 -19.95 7.33
N CYS A 169 5.26 -19.92 6.33
CA CYS A 169 5.49 -18.77 5.46
C CYS A 169 5.36 -19.12 3.96
N PRO A 170 4.19 -19.62 3.52
CA PRO A 170 4.00 -20.00 2.13
C PRO A 170 4.07 -18.78 1.19
N ALA A 171 4.48 -18.97 -0.07
CA ALA A 171 4.62 -17.85 -1.02
C ALA A 171 3.38 -16.94 -1.08
N ARG A 172 2.18 -17.54 -1.03
CA ARG A 172 0.88 -16.86 -1.10
C ARG A 172 0.60 -15.81 -0.02
N THR A 173 1.33 -15.83 1.09
CA THR A 173 1.14 -14.84 2.17
C THR A 173 2.02 -13.61 1.97
N SER A 174 3.05 -13.72 1.13
CA SER A 174 4.01 -12.65 0.84
C SER A 174 3.57 -11.83 -0.37
N TYR A 175 3.97 -10.56 -0.40
CA TYR A 175 3.56 -9.60 -1.43
C TYR A 175 4.63 -8.55 -1.68
N LEU A 176 4.54 -7.88 -2.83
CA LEU A 176 5.30 -6.69 -3.15
C LEU A 176 4.49 -5.44 -2.87
N ARG A 177 5.17 -4.37 -2.47
CA ARG A 177 4.63 -3.01 -2.46
C ARG A 177 5.55 -2.09 -3.27
N LEU A 178 5.03 -1.57 -4.38
CA LEU A 178 5.70 -0.54 -5.18
C LEU A 178 5.28 0.82 -4.65
N ASN A 179 6.21 1.58 -4.07
CA ASN A 179 5.93 2.88 -3.48
C ASN A 179 6.48 3.99 -4.37
N ARG A 180 5.65 5.00 -4.61
CA ARG A 180 6.05 6.28 -5.22
C ARG A 180 5.73 7.41 -4.24
N TYR A 181 6.68 8.31 -4.05
CA TYR A 181 6.56 9.49 -3.22
C TYR A 181 6.77 10.71 -4.11
N ALA A 182 5.68 11.39 -4.45
CA ALA A 182 5.73 12.59 -5.28
C ALA A 182 6.39 13.77 -4.51
N PRO A 183 6.92 14.78 -5.22
CA PRO A 183 7.37 16.02 -4.59
C PRO A 183 6.25 16.64 -3.74
N CYS A 184 6.58 17.08 -2.54
CA CYS A 184 5.63 17.56 -1.54
C CYS A 184 5.94 19.02 -1.15
N PRO A 185 5.08 19.99 -1.48
CA PRO A 185 5.29 21.40 -1.13
C PRO A 185 5.36 21.68 0.38
N PHE A 186 4.78 20.80 1.20
CA PHE A 186 4.69 20.92 2.66
C PHE A 186 5.44 19.79 3.36
N SER A 187 6.65 19.50 2.86
CA SER A 187 7.47 18.37 3.32
C SER A 187 7.83 18.37 4.81
N SER A 188 7.74 19.53 5.49
CA SER A 188 7.94 19.64 6.95
C SER A 188 6.72 19.20 7.78
N GLN A 189 5.54 19.06 7.16
CA GLN A 189 4.27 18.80 7.86
C GLN A 189 3.74 17.39 7.62
N VAL A 190 4.16 16.73 6.53
CA VAL A 190 3.68 15.39 6.15
C VAL A 190 4.83 14.45 5.86
N TYR A 191 4.61 13.18 6.18
CA TYR A 191 5.53 12.09 5.85
C TYR A 191 5.11 11.42 4.56
N GLY A 192 6.08 10.95 3.79
CA GLY A 192 5.82 10.07 2.65
C GLY A 192 5.18 8.77 3.13
N LEU A 193 5.69 8.22 4.22
CA LEU A 193 5.07 7.11 4.95
C LEU A 193 5.21 7.38 6.43
N ILE A 194 4.08 7.37 7.16
CA ILE A 194 4.04 7.62 8.60
C ILE A 194 4.86 6.59 9.40
N SER A 195 5.23 6.95 10.62
CA SER A 195 6.00 6.08 11.52
C SER A 195 5.25 4.79 11.82
N HIS A 196 5.88 3.64 11.57
CA HIS A 196 5.31 2.32 11.85
C HIS A 196 6.41 1.27 12.06
N THR A 197 5.98 0.06 12.46
CA THR A 197 6.77 -1.17 12.38
C THR A 197 6.07 -2.14 11.44
N ASP A 198 6.86 -2.97 10.75
CA ASP A 198 6.29 -4.00 9.89
C ASP A 198 5.80 -5.19 10.70
N THR A 199 4.67 -5.77 10.30
CA THR A 199 4.04 -6.90 11.01
C THR A 199 4.44 -8.26 10.44
N ASP A 200 5.30 -8.27 9.42
CA ASP A 200 5.78 -9.46 8.74
C ASP A 200 6.96 -10.12 9.49
N PHE A 201 7.60 -11.11 8.87
CA PHE A 201 8.81 -11.74 9.41
C PHE A 201 10.04 -10.86 9.13
N LEU A 202 10.26 -10.55 7.86
CA LEU A 202 11.27 -9.58 7.42
C LEU A 202 10.80 -8.93 6.12
N THR A 203 11.27 -7.71 5.89
CA THR A 203 11.03 -6.96 4.66
C THR A 203 12.37 -6.71 3.96
N ILE A 204 12.39 -6.85 2.64
CA ILE A 204 13.54 -6.50 1.79
C ILE A 204 13.15 -5.34 0.89
N VAL A 205 13.89 -4.24 0.97
CA VAL A 205 13.60 -2.99 0.26
C VAL A 205 14.71 -2.68 -0.73
N TYR A 206 14.33 -2.55 -2.00
CA TYR A 206 15.09 -1.85 -3.01
C TYR A 206 14.64 -0.40 -3.04
N GLN A 207 15.57 0.56 -2.94
CA GLN A 207 15.27 1.99 -3.01
C GLN A 207 16.16 2.70 -4.03
N ASP A 208 15.70 3.85 -4.49
CA ASP A 208 16.50 4.73 -5.35
C ASP A 208 17.60 5.49 -4.58
N GLN A 209 18.22 6.46 -5.25
CA GLN A 209 19.30 7.29 -4.72
C GLN A 209 18.82 8.57 -4.03
N VAL A 210 17.51 8.79 -3.91
CA VAL A 210 16.94 10.02 -3.33
C VAL A 210 16.99 9.96 -1.79
N GLY A 211 16.92 8.76 -1.21
CA GLY A 211 16.92 8.57 0.23
C GLY A 211 15.57 8.90 0.87
N GLY A 212 15.56 9.35 2.13
CA GLY A 212 14.33 9.72 2.83
C GLY A 212 13.74 8.62 3.73
N LEU A 213 14.23 7.39 3.67
CA LEU A 213 13.96 6.40 4.72
C LEU A 213 14.64 6.83 6.03
N GLU A 214 13.90 6.87 7.13
CA GLU A 214 14.43 7.15 8.46
C GLU A 214 14.08 6.02 9.43
N ILE A 215 15.02 5.66 10.29
CA ILE A 215 14.86 4.68 11.37
C ILE A 215 14.94 5.36 12.73
N TYR A 216 14.18 4.87 13.71
CA TYR A 216 14.22 5.37 15.07
C TYR A 216 15.18 4.52 15.92
N LYS A 217 16.29 5.11 16.35
CA LYS A 217 17.33 4.43 17.13
C LYS A 217 17.91 5.38 18.18
N ASP A 218 18.08 4.87 19.40
CA ASP A 218 18.69 5.59 20.53
C ASP A 218 18.01 6.95 20.80
N GLY A 219 16.67 6.98 20.74
CA GLY A 219 15.86 8.16 21.03
C GLY A 219 15.80 9.21 19.91
N ARG A 220 16.35 8.93 18.73
CA ARG A 220 16.38 9.87 17.59
C ARG A 220 16.06 9.20 16.26
N TRP A 221 15.59 10.01 15.31
CA TRP A 221 15.43 9.61 13.92
C TRP A 221 16.76 9.73 13.17
N LEU A 222 17.12 8.69 12.43
CA LEU A 222 18.34 8.60 11.63
C LEU A 222 17.99 8.31 10.18
N GLY A 223 18.42 9.18 9.26
CA GLY A 223 18.29 8.93 7.83
C GLY A 223 19.18 7.78 7.35
N VAL A 224 18.61 6.86 6.58
CA VAL A 224 19.35 5.77 5.95
C VAL A 224 19.93 6.28 4.64
N LYS A 225 21.27 6.32 4.55
CA LYS A 225 21.96 6.75 3.34
C LYS A 225 21.71 5.72 2.20
N PRO A 226 21.29 6.16 1.00
CA PRO A 226 21.19 5.28 -0.16
C PRO A 226 22.52 4.60 -0.47
N ASN A 227 22.44 3.33 -0.82
CA ASN A 227 23.55 2.56 -1.36
C ASN A 227 23.03 1.83 -2.62
N PRO A 228 23.51 2.18 -3.82
CA PRO A 228 23.01 1.61 -5.08
C PRO A 228 23.30 0.12 -5.23
N GLU A 229 24.26 -0.42 -4.47
CA GLU A 229 24.68 -1.81 -4.54
C GLU A 229 24.02 -2.69 -3.48
N ALA A 230 23.20 -2.12 -2.59
CA ALA A 230 22.64 -2.83 -1.45
C ALA A 230 21.12 -2.81 -1.41
N LEU A 231 20.57 -3.92 -0.90
CA LEU A 231 19.19 -4.01 -0.45
C LEU A 231 19.14 -3.68 1.05
N ILE A 232 18.07 -3.03 1.48
CA ILE A 232 17.80 -2.84 2.91
C ILE A 232 16.99 -4.03 3.39
N VAL A 233 17.37 -4.59 4.55
CA VAL A 233 16.62 -5.64 5.22
C VAL A 233 16.18 -5.10 6.58
N ASN A 234 14.88 -5.16 6.87
CA ASN A 234 14.36 -4.88 8.20
C ASN A 234 13.62 -6.08 8.76
N ILE A 235 13.65 -6.17 10.09
CA ILE A 235 13.01 -7.25 10.85
C ILE A 235 11.61 -6.80 11.23
N GLY A 236 10.62 -7.63 10.96
CA GLY A 236 9.24 -7.37 11.33
C GLY A 236 8.89 -7.87 12.73
N ASP A 237 7.72 -7.46 13.20
CA ASP A 237 7.20 -7.80 14.52
C ASP A 237 6.99 -9.30 14.66
N PHE A 238 6.71 -10.03 13.57
CA PHE A 238 6.50 -11.47 13.68
C PHE A 238 7.77 -12.22 14.04
N LEU A 239 8.94 -11.90 13.47
CA LEU A 239 10.20 -12.53 13.93
C LEU A 239 10.48 -12.17 15.39
N ARG A 240 10.17 -10.93 15.80
CA ARG A 240 10.24 -10.53 17.21
C ARG A 240 9.29 -11.36 18.11
N MET A 241 8.12 -11.74 17.62
CA MET A 241 7.10 -12.52 18.35
C MET A 241 7.39 -14.02 18.35
N SER A 242 7.81 -14.59 17.22
CA SER A 242 8.11 -16.03 17.08
C SER A 242 9.29 -16.47 17.96
N LEU A 243 10.19 -15.55 18.30
CA LEU A 243 11.21 -15.72 19.33
C LEU A 243 10.66 -16.18 20.68
N TYR A 244 9.48 -15.70 21.06
CA TYR A 244 8.85 -16.09 22.32
C TYR A 244 8.15 -17.46 22.26
N HIS A 245 7.94 -18.01 21.06
CA HIS A 245 7.38 -19.35 20.83
C HIS A 245 8.44 -20.45 21.04
N VAL A 246 9.74 -20.15 21.10
CA VAL A 246 10.77 -21.21 21.09
C VAL A 246 11.75 -21.14 22.27
N TYR A 247 11.96 -19.98 22.91
CA TYR A 247 12.91 -19.85 24.03
C TYR A 247 12.31 -19.17 25.26
N ASN A 248 12.79 -19.59 26.44
CA ASN A 248 12.59 -18.92 27.72
C ASN A 248 12.86 -17.40 27.58
N LEU A 249 12.06 -16.61 28.29
CA LEU A 249 12.12 -15.13 28.38
C LEU A 249 13.55 -14.56 28.53
N ALA A 250 14.47 -15.30 29.15
CA ALA A 250 15.83 -14.85 29.39
C ALA A 250 16.65 -14.58 28.11
N LEU A 251 16.26 -15.15 26.95
CA LEU A 251 16.91 -14.94 25.65
C LEU A 251 16.12 -14.03 24.70
N SER A 252 14.85 -13.71 24.99
CA SER A 252 14.07 -12.74 24.20
C SER A 252 14.45 -11.28 24.48
N ASN A 253 15.60 -11.05 25.12
CA ASN A 253 16.23 -9.76 25.41
C ASN A 253 16.64 -8.96 24.14
N GLY A 254 15.80 -8.93 23.11
CA GLY A 254 15.99 -8.06 21.96
C GLY A 254 17.15 -8.47 21.06
N ILE A 255 17.40 -9.78 20.86
CA ILE A 255 18.36 -10.27 19.85
C ILE A 255 18.06 -9.60 18.50
N TYR A 256 16.79 -9.63 18.10
CA TYR A 256 16.30 -8.90 16.93
C TYR A 256 15.29 -7.83 17.35
N LYS A 257 15.43 -6.64 16.74
CA LYS A 257 14.60 -5.49 16.99
C LYS A 257 13.79 -5.18 15.73
N SER A 258 12.48 -5.12 15.88
CA SER A 258 11.61 -4.47 14.91
C SER A 258 11.68 -2.97 15.16
N ILE A 259 12.23 -2.23 14.20
CA ILE A 259 12.58 -0.82 14.35
C ILE A 259 11.49 0.04 13.74
N LYS A 260 11.01 1.02 14.52
CA LYS A 260 10.11 2.05 14.00
C LYS A 260 10.82 2.79 12.87
N HIS A 261 10.16 2.92 11.74
CA HIS A 261 10.70 3.59 10.57
C HIS A 261 9.61 4.41 9.88
N ARG A 262 10.05 5.40 9.10
CA ARG A 262 9.18 6.30 8.33
C ARG A 262 9.87 6.74 7.05
N VAL A 263 9.14 7.36 6.15
CA VAL A 263 9.71 7.98 4.95
C VAL A 263 9.40 9.46 4.96
N VAL A 264 10.41 10.33 4.89
CA VAL A 264 10.23 11.77 4.72
C VAL A 264 10.03 12.11 3.25
N THR A 265 9.33 13.22 2.99
CA THR A 265 9.11 13.71 1.63
C THR A 265 10.19 14.69 1.20
N SER A 266 10.36 14.85 -0.11
CA SER A 266 11.19 15.89 -0.71
C SER A 266 10.29 16.93 -1.38
N GLN A 267 10.68 18.21 -1.36
CA GLN A 267 9.92 19.27 -2.05
C GLN A 267 10.14 19.28 -3.56
N LYS A 268 11.22 18.65 -4.04
CA LYS A 268 11.71 18.85 -5.41
C LYS A 268 11.83 17.57 -6.23
N VAL A 269 12.00 16.43 -5.57
CA VAL A 269 12.41 15.19 -6.24
C VAL A 269 11.45 14.08 -5.85
N GLU A 270 11.00 13.31 -6.83
CA GLU A 270 10.21 12.12 -6.56
C GLU A 270 11.10 10.96 -6.09
N ARG A 271 10.56 10.09 -5.25
CA ARG A 271 11.26 8.90 -4.75
C ARG A 271 10.48 7.63 -5.10
N PHE A 272 11.18 6.56 -5.43
CA PHE A 272 10.65 5.21 -5.62
C PHE A 272 11.29 4.20 -4.68
N SER A 273 10.49 3.20 -4.29
CA SER A 273 11.03 2.01 -3.63
C SER A 273 10.14 0.79 -3.87
N VAL A 274 10.74 -0.38 -3.88
CA VAL A 274 10.07 -1.68 -3.98
C VAL A 274 10.35 -2.45 -2.71
N ALA A 275 9.30 -2.77 -1.95
CA ALA A 275 9.40 -3.55 -0.73
C ALA A 275 8.79 -4.93 -0.93
N TYR A 276 9.53 -5.99 -0.62
CA TYR A 276 9.04 -7.36 -0.54
C TYR A 276 8.84 -7.76 0.91
N PHE A 277 7.61 -8.11 1.28
CA PHE A 277 7.24 -8.49 2.63
C PHE A 277 7.18 -10.01 2.74
N TYR A 278 8.12 -10.61 3.47
CA TYR A 278 8.11 -12.05 3.73
C TYR A 278 7.21 -12.34 4.92
N CYS A 279 5.99 -12.81 4.63
CA CYS A 279 4.92 -12.91 5.61
C CYS A 279 4.62 -14.36 5.98
N PRO A 280 4.38 -14.66 7.26
CA PRO A 280 3.76 -15.92 7.67
C PRO A 280 2.26 -15.96 7.34
N SER A 281 1.66 -17.14 7.47
CA SER A 281 0.23 -17.37 7.44
C SER A 281 -0.47 -16.64 8.58
N TYR A 282 -1.67 -16.15 8.31
CA TYR A 282 -2.46 -15.42 9.30
C TYR A 282 -2.95 -16.34 10.42
N ASP A 283 -2.99 -17.64 10.17
CA ASP A 283 -3.47 -18.64 11.14
C ASP A 283 -2.34 -19.18 12.02
N VAL A 284 -1.11 -18.65 11.87
CA VAL A 284 0.01 -19.02 12.75
C VAL A 284 -0.30 -18.56 14.16
N VAL A 285 -0.17 -19.50 15.11
CA VAL A 285 -0.46 -19.27 16.51
C VAL A 285 0.79 -18.83 17.27
N ILE A 286 0.68 -17.67 17.90
CA ILE A 286 1.68 -17.07 18.77
C ILE A 286 1.32 -17.43 20.21
N LYS A 287 2.25 -18.07 20.92
CA LYS A 287 2.11 -18.48 22.32
C LYS A 287 3.40 -18.16 23.08
N SER A 288 3.29 -17.90 24.38
CA SER A 288 4.44 -17.69 25.26
C SER A 288 4.99 -19.05 25.70
N CYS A 289 6.28 -19.29 25.51
CA CYS A 289 6.92 -20.53 25.95
C CYS A 289 7.67 -20.41 27.28
N GLY A 290 7.75 -19.20 27.86
CA GLY A 290 8.29 -18.98 29.20
C GLY A 290 7.30 -19.33 30.31
N LYS A 291 7.81 -19.65 31.50
CA LYS A 291 7.02 -19.75 32.74
C LYS A 291 7.45 -18.65 33.72
N PRO A 292 6.54 -17.76 34.16
CA PRO A 292 5.14 -17.66 33.75
C PRO A 292 4.99 -17.16 32.30
N ALA A 293 3.88 -17.53 31.66
CA ALA A 293 3.52 -16.98 30.35
C ALA A 293 3.27 -15.48 30.50
N LEU A 294 3.81 -14.67 29.59
CA LEU A 294 3.60 -13.21 29.62
C LEU A 294 2.30 -12.78 28.93
N TYR A 295 1.84 -13.54 27.96
CA TYR A 295 0.73 -13.17 27.10
C TYR A 295 -0.12 -14.40 26.77
N ARG A 296 -1.42 -14.17 26.55
CA ARG A 296 -2.37 -15.21 26.13
C ARG A 296 -2.00 -15.73 24.75
N GLN A 297 -2.45 -16.93 24.40
CA GLN A 297 -2.32 -17.43 23.03
C GLN A 297 -3.21 -16.59 22.07
N PHE A 298 -2.69 -16.27 20.89
CA PHE A 298 -3.42 -15.56 19.84
C PHE A 298 -2.88 -15.90 18.44
N THR A 299 -3.67 -15.70 17.41
CA THR A 299 -3.25 -15.85 16.00
C THR A 299 -2.66 -14.57 15.43
N LEU A 300 -1.84 -14.65 14.38
CA LEU A 300 -1.39 -13.45 13.65
C LEU A 300 -2.59 -12.66 13.07
N ARG A 301 -3.66 -13.36 12.69
CA ARG A 301 -4.94 -12.76 12.28
C ARG A 301 -5.51 -11.85 13.37
N GLU A 302 -5.63 -12.35 14.59
CA GLU A 302 -6.07 -11.55 15.75
C GLU A 302 -5.15 -10.35 15.97
N TYR A 303 -3.83 -10.54 15.89
CA TYR A 303 -2.86 -9.46 16.07
C TYR A 303 -3.01 -8.35 15.02
N LYS A 304 -3.20 -8.71 13.75
CA LYS A 304 -3.44 -7.73 12.66
C LYS A 304 -4.78 -7.01 12.83
N GLN A 305 -5.83 -7.73 13.21
CA GLN A 305 -7.14 -7.13 13.49
C GLN A 305 -7.07 -6.14 14.65
N GLN A 306 -6.42 -6.53 15.75
CA GLN A 306 -6.22 -5.63 16.90
C GLN A 306 -5.37 -4.42 16.53
N THR A 307 -4.33 -4.59 15.71
CA THR A 307 -3.52 -3.48 15.20
C THR A 307 -4.34 -2.51 14.35
N GLN A 308 -5.26 -3.03 13.53
CA GLN A 308 -6.15 -2.18 12.74
C GLN A 308 -7.09 -1.36 13.63
N ILE A 309 -7.67 -1.99 14.66
CA ILE A 309 -8.50 -1.31 15.66
C ILE A 309 -7.70 -0.22 16.39
N ASP A 310 -6.50 -0.55 16.87
CA ASP A 310 -5.63 0.42 17.55
C ASP A 310 -5.33 1.62 16.62
N VAL A 311 -4.96 1.38 15.37
CA VAL A 311 -4.68 2.47 14.42
C VAL A 311 -5.92 3.33 14.14
N GLN A 312 -7.11 2.73 14.10
CA GLN A 312 -8.37 3.45 13.87
C GLN A 312 -8.80 4.28 15.09
N GLU A 313 -8.65 3.74 16.31
CA GLU A 313 -9.13 4.38 17.54
C GLU A 313 -8.13 5.39 18.11
N ILE A 314 -6.85 5.04 18.14
CA ILE A 314 -5.79 5.83 18.81
C ILE A 314 -4.74 6.40 17.83
N GLY A 315 -4.81 6.03 16.55
CA GLY A 315 -3.88 6.52 15.53
C GLY A 315 -2.51 5.86 15.54
N GLU A 316 -2.27 4.88 16.41
CA GLU A 316 -1.01 4.16 16.49
C GLU A 316 -1.19 2.69 16.86
N LYS A 317 -0.17 1.88 16.55
CA LYS A 317 -0.13 0.46 16.90
C LYS A 317 0.36 0.28 18.33
N VAL A 318 -0.45 -0.35 19.19
CA VAL A 318 -0.05 -0.71 20.56
C VAL A 318 0.82 -1.98 20.56
N GLY A 319 0.42 -3.00 19.80
CA GLY A 319 1.19 -4.23 19.60
C GLY A 319 0.99 -5.26 20.71
N LEU A 320 2.08 -5.91 21.14
CA LEU A 320 2.03 -7.12 22.00
C LEU A 320 1.39 -6.89 23.38
N SER A 321 1.41 -5.66 23.90
CA SER A 321 0.87 -5.39 25.24
C SER A 321 -0.65 -5.60 25.32
N ARG A 322 -1.38 -5.56 24.20
CA ARG A 322 -2.81 -5.93 24.12
C ARG A 322 -3.10 -7.40 24.44
N PHE A 323 -2.07 -8.23 24.44
CA PHE A 323 -2.19 -9.69 24.60
C PHE A 323 -1.60 -10.19 25.93
N LEU A 324 -1.14 -9.30 26.82
CA LEU A 324 -0.62 -9.69 28.13
C LEU A 324 -1.67 -10.42 28.97
N LEU A 325 -1.22 -11.33 29.84
CA LEU A 325 -2.08 -12.07 30.79
C LEU A 325 -2.45 -11.23 32.02
#